data_AF-A0A673A5C4-F1
#
_entry.id   AF-A0A673A5C4-F1
#
_cell.length_a   1.000
_cell.length_b   1.000
_cell.length_c   1.000
_cell.angle_alpha   90.00
_cell.angle_beta   90.00
_cell.angle_gamma   90.00
#
_symmetry.space_group_name_H-M   'P 1'
#
loop_
_entity.id
_entity.type
_entity.pdbx_description
1 polymer ?
#
loop_
_entity_poly.entity_id
_entity_poly.type
_entity_poly.pdbx_seq_one_letter_code
_entity_poly.pdbx_strand_id
1 'polypeptide(L)'
;LPLSSPCLSLLAFFFFFIKTFLFFVSFSNFCELTLDPNTVNRELKLSENNKKVERVEEVQSFPDHQDRFENWEQLMCSTGLTGRCYWEVQWSGEVGISVTYRGTRRKGESRDCVFGLNDQSWSLLWCYTGGYRVWHKNEYTVLPQSSSSSSSSSSSSGTVSVYVDCPAGSVSFYRVSSDKLIHLHTFKTTFTEPLFGGFTLGRPGSSTFYCKIIGDLFHS
;
A
#
# COMPACT_ATOMS: atom_id res chain seq x y z
N LEU A 1 -43.59 -23.30 -13.76
CA LEU A 1 -43.34 -22.40 -12.62
C LEU A 1 -42.04 -22.83 -11.97
N PRO A 2 -40.91 -22.12 -12.13
CA PRO A 2 -39.71 -22.48 -11.38
C PRO A 2 -39.84 -21.94 -9.95
N LEU A 3 -39.58 -22.79 -8.98
CA LEU A 3 -39.47 -22.43 -7.56
C LEU A 3 -38.35 -21.40 -7.40
N SER A 4 -38.71 -20.13 -7.19
CA SER A 4 -37.79 -19.13 -6.69
C SER A 4 -37.35 -19.56 -5.29
N SER A 5 -36.10 -20.03 -5.18
CA SER A 5 -35.55 -20.48 -3.90
C SER A 5 -35.27 -19.24 -3.02
N PRO A 6 -35.99 -19.03 -1.90
CA PRO A 6 -35.79 -17.86 -1.04
C PRO A 6 -34.38 -17.82 -0.41
N CYS A 7 -33.70 -18.97 -0.32
CA CYS A 7 -32.35 -19.11 0.22
C CYS A 7 -31.28 -18.38 -0.61
N LEU A 8 -31.42 -18.37 -1.95
CA LEU A 8 -30.51 -17.64 -2.86
C LEU A 8 -30.65 -16.13 -2.70
N SER A 9 -31.87 -15.64 -2.44
CA SER A 9 -32.12 -14.22 -2.20
C SER A 9 -31.51 -13.76 -0.87
N LEU A 10 -31.65 -14.54 0.20
CA LEU A 10 -31.12 -14.19 1.52
C LEU A 10 -29.59 -14.17 1.55
N LEU A 11 -28.94 -15.11 0.85
CA LEU A 11 -27.49 -15.12 0.67
C LEU A 11 -27.01 -13.89 -0.13
N ALA A 12 -27.69 -13.55 -1.22
CA ALA A 12 -27.38 -12.35 -2.00
C ALA A 12 -27.55 -11.06 -1.17
N PHE A 13 -28.62 -10.96 -0.37
CA PHE A 13 -28.82 -9.86 0.57
C PHE A 13 -27.74 -9.82 1.66
N PHE A 14 -27.33 -10.96 2.20
CA PHE A 14 -26.26 -11.04 3.20
C PHE A 14 -24.90 -10.61 2.63
N PHE A 15 -24.55 -11.06 1.43
CA PHE A 15 -23.33 -10.61 0.74
C PHE A 15 -23.39 -9.13 0.37
N PHE A 16 -24.55 -8.63 -0.08
CA PHE A 16 -24.76 -7.21 -0.33
C PHE A 16 -24.59 -6.40 0.96
N PHE A 17 -25.21 -6.82 2.07
CA PHE A 17 -25.12 -6.14 3.35
C PHE A 17 -23.69 -6.17 3.93
N ILE A 18 -22.97 -7.28 3.82
CA ILE A 18 -21.54 -7.35 4.20
C ILE A 18 -20.70 -6.45 3.31
N LYS A 19 -20.94 -6.43 1.99
CA LYS A 19 -20.20 -5.59 1.05
C LYS A 19 -20.46 -4.11 1.33
N THR A 20 -21.72 -3.73 1.58
CA THR A 20 -22.11 -2.37 1.98
C THR A 20 -21.56 -2.01 3.36
N PHE A 21 -21.57 -2.92 4.34
CA PHE A 21 -21.05 -2.66 5.68
C PHE A 21 -19.53 -2.54 5.70
N LEU A 22 -18.80 -3.43 5.02
CA LEU A 22 -17.35 -3.31 4.84
C LEU A 22 -17.01 -2.04 4.04
N PHE A 23 -17.79 -1.70 3.03
CA PHE A 23 -17.63 -0.44 2.29
C PHE A 23 -17.88 0.79 3.16
N PHE A 24 -18.89 0.77 4.04
CA PHE A 24 -19.20 1.87 4.96
C PHE A 24 -18.14 2.02 6.06
N VAL A 25 -17.63 0.90 6.59
CA VAL A 25 -16.52 0.88 7.55
C VAL A 25 -15.22 1.35 6.88
N SER A 26 -14.92 0.92 5.65
CA SER A 26 -13.77 1.41 4.88
C SER A 26 -13.91 2.90 4.54
N PHE A 27 -15.11 3.39 4.25
CA PHE A 27 -15.35 4.82 3.99
C PHE A 27 -15.13 5.68 5.25
N SER A 28 -15.59 5.23 6.42
CA SER A 28 -15.36 5.94 7.69
C SER A 28 -13.90 5.95 8.13
N ASN A 29 -13.08 4.99 7.69
CA ASN A 29 -11.67 4.88 8.04
C ASN A 29 -10.74 5.31 6.89
N PHE A 30 -11.28 5.88 5.82
CA PHE A 30 -10.47 6.35 4.69
C PHE A 30 -9.53 7.47 5.14
N CYS A 31 -8.26 7.33 4.81
CA CYS A 31 -7.22 8.31 5.08
C CYS A 31 -6.67 8.86 3.77
N GLU A 32 -6.76 10.17 3.59
CA GLU A 32 -5.96 10.85 2.58
C GLU A 32 -4.53 11.00 3.11
N LEU A 33 -3.60 10.21 2.54
CA LEU A 33 -2.18 10.34 2.85
C LEU A 33 -1.57 11.47 2.03
N THR A 34 -0.70 12.25 2.68
CA THR A 34 0.08 13.29 2.02
C THR A 34 1.53 12.84 1.95
N LEU A 35 2.13 12.86 0.75
CA LEU A 35 3.56 12.61 0.57
C LEU A 35 4.38 13.70 1.24
N ASP A 36 5.47 13.34 1.93
CA ASP A 36 6.37 14.29 2.58
C ASP A 36 7.61 14.58 1.70
N PRO A 37 7.68 15.73 1.00
CA PRO A 37 8.80 16.08 0.12
C PRO A 37 10.16 16.17 0.84
N ASN A 38 10.15 16.32 2.18
CA ASN A 38 11.38 16.35 2.97
C ASN A 38 12.01 14.97 3.12
N THR A 39 11.25 13.91 2.90
CA THR A 39 11.72 12.51 2.99
C THR A 39 12.13 11.92 1.64
N VAL A 40 11.63 12.49 0.54
CA VAL A 40 11.74 11.94 -0.82
C VAL A 40 13.19 11.84 -1.27
N ASN A 41 13.61 10.64 -1.69
CA ASN A 41 14.89 10.44 -2.32
C ASN A 41 15.00 11.23 -3.65
N ARG A 42 16.21 11.67 -4.00
CA ARG A 42 16.42 12.52 -5.18
C ARG A 42 16.20 11.82 -6.52
N GLU A 43 16.14 10.50 -6.60
CA GLU A 43 15.75 9.78 -7.82
C GLU A 43 14.22 9.61 -7.96
N LEU A 44 13.44 10.17 -7.02
CA LEU A 44 11.99 10.11 -7.03
C LEU A 44 11.39 11.46 -7.43
N LYS A 45 10.62 11.47 -8.52
CA LYS A 45 9.90 12.64 -9.01
C LYS A 45 8.47 12.64 -8.47
N LEU A 46 8.10 13.73 -7.79
CA LEU A 46 6.71 13.99 -7.42
C LEU A 46 5.99 14.72 -8.55
N SER A 47 4.75 14.32 -8.83
CA SER A 47 3.87 14.99 -9.79
C SER A 47 2.41 14.91 -9.37
N GLU A 48 1.51 15.51 -10.16
CA GLU A 48 0.06 15.52 -9.91
C GLU A 48 -0.30 16.01 -8.50
N ASN A 49 0.21 17.19 -8.12
CA ASN A 49 0.04 17.77 -6.78
C ASN A 49 0.51 16.81 -5.66
N ASN A 50 1.66 16.17 -5.86
CA ASN A 50 2.28 15.21 -4.94
C ASN A 50 1.41 13.97 -4.66
N LYS A 51 0.56 13.58 -5.62
CA LYS A 51 -0.22 12.34 -5.55
C LYS A 51 0.44 11.20 -6.30
N LYS A 52 1.34 11.51 -7.22
CA LYS A 52 2.13 10.54 -7.99
C LYS A 52 3.59 10.64 -7.60
N VAL A 53 4.22 9.49 -7.41
CA VAL A 53 5.68 9.35 -7.36
C VAL A 53 6.13 8.40 -8.47
N GLU A 54 7.21 8.76 -9.13
CA GLU A 54 7.85 7.96 -10.16
C GLU A 54 9.36 7.93 -9.91
N ARG A 55 9.98 6.77 -10.08
CA ARG A 55 11.44 6.69 -10.09
C ARG A 55 11.95 7.06 -11.47
N VAL A 56 12.84 8.04 -11.52
CA VAL A 56 13.45 8.56 -12.74
C VAL A 56 14.97 8.47 -12.64
N GLU A 57 15.67 8.56 -13.77
CA GLU A 57 17.14 8.55 -13.77
C GLU A 57 17.71 9.93 -13.39
N GLU A 58 16.95 11.01 -13.63
CA GLU A 58 17.39 12.36 -13.31
C GLU A 58 17.30 12.67 -11.82
N VAL A 59 18.38 13.22 -11.27
CA VAL A 59 18.42 13.72 -9.89
C VAL A 59 17.53 14.94 -9.75
N GLN A 60 16.48 14.81 -8.94
CA GLN A 60 15.52 15.86 -8.63
C GLN A 60 16.12 16.89 -7.66
N SER A 61 15.77 18.16 -7.86
CA SER A 61 16.23 19.28 -7.05
C SER A 61 15.39 19.43 -5.78
N PHE A 62 15.74 18.68 -4.74
CA PHE A 62 15.19 18.87 -3.39
C PHE A 62 16.23 19.46 -2.43
N PRO A 63 15.83 20.41 -1.54
CA PRO A 63 16.71 20.93 -0.49
C PRO A 63 17.24 19.82 0.43
N ASP A 64 18.43 19.99 0.98
CA ASP A 64 18.93 19.07 1.99
C ASP A 64 18.01 19.06 3.23
N HIS A 65 17.75 17.86 3.74
CA HIS A 65 16.92 17.66 4.92
C HIS A 65 17.37 16.42 5.69
N GLN A 66 17.28 16.45 7.02
CA GLN A 66 17.71 15.33 7.87
C GLN A 66 16.88 14.06 7.65
N ASP A 67 15.59 14.22 7.34
CA ASP A 67 14.65 13.11 7.12
C ASP A 67 14.69 12.56 5.68
N ARG A 68 15.54 13.12 4.80
CA ARG A 68 15.65 12.71 3.39
C ARG A 68 16.34 11.37 3.26
N PHE A 69 15.75 10.48 2.48
CA PHE A 69 16.41 9.25 2.06
C PHE A 69 17.51 9.55 1.03
N GLU A 70 18.75 9.14 1.32
CA GLU A 70 19.91 9.44 0.47
C GLU A 70 20.26 8.29 -0.47
N ASN A 71 20.39 7.07 0.05
CA ASN A 71 20.92 5.91 -0.70
C ASN A 71 19.85 4.99 -1.29
N TRP A 72 18.59 5.15 -0.90
CA TRP A 72 17.51 4.24 -1.26
C TRP A 72 16.32 5.01 -1.77
N GLU A 73 15.71 4.57 -2.87
CA GLU A 73 14.64 5.27 -3.59
C GLU A 73 13.31 5.11 -2.87
N GLN A 74 13.23 5.77 -1.71
CA GLN A 74 12.14 5.68 -0.77
C GLN A 74 11.60 7.06 -0.40
N LEU A 75 10.38 7.07 0.12
CA LEU A 75 9.76 8.23 0.73
C LEU A 75 8.75 7.81 1.80
N MET A 76 8.36 8.77 2.63
CA MET A 76 7.29 8.63 3.60
C MET A 76 6.13 9.59 3.30
N CYS A 77 4.99 9.27 3.90
CA CYS A 77 3.91 10.21 4.09
C CYS A 77 4.14 11.02 5.36
N SER A 78 3.57 12.23 5.41
CA SER A 78 3.56 13.09 6.59
C SER A 78 2.40 12.78 7.54
N THR A 79 1.34 12.11 7.06
CA THR A 79 0.17 11.76 7.88
C THR A 79 0.50 10.66 8.88
N GLY A 80 0.53 11.01 10.18
CA GLY A 80 0.69 10.05 11.28
C GLY A 80 -0.60 9.27 11.55
N LEU A 81 -0.52 7.95 11.55
CA LEU A 81 -1.62 7.01 11.72
C LEU A 81 -1.66 6.53 13.18
N THR A 82 -2.71 6.92 13.91
CA THR A 82 -2.89 6.58 15.34
C THR A 82 -4.15 5.74 15.61
N GLY A 83 -5.05 5.64 14.64
CA GLY A 83 -6.32 4.92 14.76
C GLY A 83 -6.46 3.80 13.71
N ARG A 84 -7.69 3.62 13.23
CA ARG A 84 -7.96 2.77 12.08
C ARG A 84 -7.84 3.61 10.81
N CYS A 85 -7.10 3.11 9.84
CA CYS A 85 -6.79 3.86 8.65
C CYS A 85 -6.78 2.95 7.43
N TYR A 86 -7.41 3.41 6.36
CA TYR A 86 -7.56 2.71 5.11
C TYR A 86 -7.11 3.62 3.97
N TRP A 87 -6.29 3.10 3.06
CA TRP A 87 -5.96 3.81 1.82
C TRP A 87 -5.66 2.84 0.67
N GLU A 88 -5.76 3.34 -0.56
CA GLU A 88 -5.45 2.59 -1.78
C GLU A 88 -4.36 3.28 -2.59
N VAL A 89 -3.52 2.45 -3.19
CA VAL A 89 -2.39 2.89 -4.02
C VAL A 89 -2.40 2.09 -5.30
N GLN A 90 -2.55 2.80 -6.42
CA GLN A 90 -2.19 2.28 -7.73
C GLN A 90 -0.68 2.26 -7.86
N TRP A 91 -0.15 1.19 -8.44
CA TRP A 91 1.28 1.03 -8.63
C TRP A 91 1.58 0.45 -10.01
N SER A 92 2.77 0.74 -10.50
CA SER A 92 3.36 0.12 -11.68
C SER A 92 4.86 -0.08 -11.51
N GLY A 93 5.39 -1.15 -12.09
CA GLY A 93 6.79 -1.55 -12.00
C GLY A 93 7.11 -2.33 -10.73
N GLU A 94 8.29 -2.10 -10.19
CA GLU A 94 8.80 -2.73 -8.98
C GLU A 94 8.59 -1.79 -7.80
N VAL A 95 7.58 -2.07 -6.97
CA VAL A 95 7.11 -1.14 -5.93
C VAL A 95 6.94 -1.86 -4.60
N GLY A 96 7.47 -1.24 -3.55
CA GLY A 96 7.19 -1.56 -2.15
C GLY A 96 6.19 -0.57 -1.55
N ILE A 97 5.15 -1.09 -0.90
CA ILE A 97 4.17 -0.34 -0.12
C ILE A 97 4.36 -0.73 1.33
N SER A 98 4.66 0.24 2.19
CA SER A 98 5.13 0.00 3.55
C SER A 98 4.34 0.80 4.57
N VAL A 99 4.28 0.26 5.78
CA VAL A 99 3.90 0.98 6.99
C VAL A 99 5.11 0.97 7.91
N THR A 100 5.44 2.11 8.52
CA THR A 100 6.69 2.26 9.25
C THR A 100 6.59 3.27 10.38
N TYR A 101 7.43 3.12 11.40
CA TYR A 101 7.66 4.17 12.37
C TYR A 101 8.48 5.33 11.79
N ARG A 102 8.42 6.49 12.47
CA ARG A 102 9.21 7.66 12.08
C ARG A 102 10.72 7.40 12.17
N GLY A 103 11.12 6.59 13.15
CA GLY A 103 12.51 6.31 13.52
C GLY A 103 13.36 5.57 12.47
N THR A 104 12.77 5.09 11.37
CA THR A 104 13.52 4.39 10.31
C THR A 104 14.71 5.24 9.85
N ARG A 105 15.88 4.62 9.79
CA ARG A 105 17.12 5.29 9.37
C ARG A 105 17.00 5.76 7.91
N ARG A 106 17.48 6.96 7.61
CA ARG A 106 17.34 7.58 6.26
C ARG A 106 18.65 7.66 5.46
N LYS A 107 19.78 7.57 6.16
CA LYS A 107 21.11 7.84 5.62
C LYS A 107 22.06 6.66 5.76
N GLY A 108 22.91 6.49 4.74
CA GLY A 108 23.88 5.44 4.63
C GLY A 108 23.34 4.17 3.96
N GLU A 109 24.26 3.27 3.66
CA GLU A 109 24.02 2.05 2.87
C GLU A 109 23.58 0.85 3.72
N SER A 110 23.28 1.04 5.02
CA SER A 110 22.78 -0.04 5.86
C SER A 110 21.42 -0.52 5.35
N ARG A 111 21.20 -1.84 5.46
CA ARG A 111 19.89 -2.44 5.25
C ARG A 111 18.84 -1.87 6.20
N ASP A 112 19.23 -1.37 7.37
CA ASP A 112 18.31 -0.75 8.32
C ASP A 112 17.58 0.47 7.74
N CYS A 113 18.12 1.09 6.68
CA CYS A 113 17.49 2.20 5.99
C CYS A 113 16.36 1.78 5.04
N VAL A 114 16.26 0.50 4.70
CA VAL A 114 15.31 -0.02 3.70
C VAL A 114 14.07 -0.57 4.38
N PHE A 115 12.89 -0.15 3.92
CA PHE A 115 11.63 -0.67 4.44
C PHE A 115 11.54 -2.19 4.28
N GLY A 116 11.07 -2.85 5.33
CA GLY A 116 10.99 -4.30 5.47
C GLY A 116 12.31 -4.97 5.89
N LEU A 117 13.47 -4.30 5.74
CA LEU A 117 14.77 -4.83 6.15
C LEU A 117 15.17 -4.43 7.58
N ASN A 118 14.29 -3.72 8.28
CA ASN A 118 14.42 -3.39 9.70
C ASN A 118 13.20 -3.90 10.49
N ASP A 119 13.24 -3.74 11.81
CA ASP A 119 12.16 -4.10 12.74
C ASP A 119 11.10 -3.00 12.91
N GLN A 120 11.28 -1.86 12.25
CA GLN A 120 10.42 -0.67 12.33
C GLN A 120 9.48 -0.49 11.14
N SER A 121 9.45 -1.45 10.22
CA SER A 121 8.65 -1.38 9.01
C SER A 121 8.09 -2.75 8.59
N TRP A 122 6.91 -2.69 7.97
CA TRP A 122 6.16 -3.81 7.44
C TRP A 122 5.82 -3.51 5.99
N SER A 123 6.32 -4.32 5.08
CA SER A 123 6.34 -3.97 3.65
C SER A 123 5.75 -5.08 2.79
N LEU A 124 4.93 -4.67 1.81
CA LEU A 124 4.49 -5.49 0.70
C LEU A 124 5.21 -5.03 -0.56
N LEU A 125 6.00 -5.90 -1.16
CA LEU A 125 6.75 -5.65 -2.39
C LEU A 125 6.14 -6.45 -3.54
N TRP A 126 5.85 -5.79 -4.67
CA TRP A 126 5.64 -6.49 -5.93
C TRP A 126 6.95 -6.57 -6.71
N CYS A 127 7.29 -7.78 -7.17
CA CYS A 127 8.52 -8.06 -7.89
C CYS A 127 8.23 -8.56 -9.31
N TYR A 128 9.08 -8.18 -10.29
CA TYR A 128 8.90 -8.54 -11.70
C TYR A 128 8.96 -10.06 -11.95
N THR A 129 9.57 -10.83 -11.04
CA THR A 129 9.56 -12.29 -11.07
C THR A 129 8.18 -12.90 -10.78
N GLY A 130 7.14 -12.09 -10.68
CA GLY A 130 5.74 -12.53 -10.70
C GLY A 130 5.15 -12.78 -9.33
N GLY A 131 5.15 -11.79 -8.43
CA GLY A 131 4.35 -11.93 -7.22
C GLY A 131 4.61 -10.92 -6.13
N TYR A 132 3.72 -10.96 -5.15
CA TYR A 132 3.86 -10.21 -3.90
C TYR A 132 4.79 -10.95 -2.94
N ARG A 133 5.64 -10.18 -2.27
CA ARG A 133 6.48 -10.62 -1.16
C ARG A 133 6.20 -9.71 0.03
N VAL A 134 6.12 -10.27 1.21
CA VAL A 134 6.04 -9.50 2.45
C VAL A 134 7.38 -9.51 3.15
N TRP A 135 7.81 -8.35 3.63
CA TRP A 135 9.11 -8.13 4.27
C TRP A 135 8.94 -7.49 5.65
N HIS A 136 9.68 -8.02 6.62
CA HIS A 136 9.84 -7.46 7.96
C HIS A 136 11.12 -8.04 8.58
N LYS A 137 11.93 -7.24 9.30
CA LYS A 137 13.17 -7.71 9.96
C LYS A 137 14.16 -8.40 9.03
N ASN A 138 14.25 -7.96 7.77
CA ASN A 138 15.10 -8.57 6.75
C ASN A 138 14.76 -10.04 6.46
N GLU A 139 13.56 -10.48 6.86
CA GLU A 139 12.96 -11.74 6.45
C GLU A 139 11.83 -11.48 5.47
N TYR A 140 11.65 -12.40 4.52
CA TYR A 140 10.55 -12.30 3.56
C TYR A 140 9.82 -13.62 3.35
N THR A 141 8.53 -13.49 3.04
CA THR A 141 7.69 -14.60 2.60
C THR A 141 7.13 -14.29 1.22
N VAL A 142 7.23 -15.25 0.30
CA VAL A 142 6.59 -15.17 -1.01
C VAL A 142 5.11 -15.54 -0.85
N LEU A 143 4.20 -14.69 -1.32
CA LEU A 143 2.78 -14.95 -1.23
C LEU A 143 2.31 -15.81 -2.42
N PRO A 144 1.43 -16.81 -2.19
CA PRO A 144 0.90 -17.64 -3.26
C PRO A 144 0.08 -16.81 -4.24
N GLN A 145 0.32 -17.01 -5.54
CA GLN A 145 -0.53 -16.43 -6.58
C GLN A 145 -1.90 -17.10 -6.55
N SER A 146 -2.96 -16.35 -6.32
CA SER A 146 -4.33 -16.85 -6.38
C SER A 146 -4.62 -17.33 -7.80
N SER A 147 -5.12 -18.56 -7.96
CA SER A 147 -5.35 -19.27 -9.23
C SER A 147 -6.28 -18.57 -10.24
N SER A 148 -6.90 -17.43 -9.88
CA SER A 148 -7.60 -16.52 -10.80
C SER A 148 -6.66 -15.65 -11.65
N SER A 149 -5.34 -15.72 -11.43
CA SER A 149 -4.33 -15.20 -12.38
C SER A 149 -3.91 -16.29 -13.39
N SER A 150 -4.88 -17.02 -13.93
CA SER A 150 -4.64 -17.95 -15.03
C SER A 150 -4.38 -17.18 -16.32
N SER A 151 -3.27 -17.52 -16.97
CA SER A 151 -2.81 -17.14 -18.32
C SER A 151 -2.39 -15.68 -18.54
N SER A 152 -1.07 -15.53 -18.76
CA SER A 152 -0.48 -14.52 -19.67
C SER A 152 -0.85 -13.05 -19.45
N SER A 153 -0.71 -12.55 -18.22
CA SER A 153 -0.54 -11.10 -18.03
C SER A 153 0.53 -10.84 -16.99
N SER A 154 1.73 -10.63 -17.51
CA SER A 154 2.81 -9.82 -16.94
C SER A 154 2.32 -8.39 -16.66
N SER A 155 1.26 -8.22 -15.88
CA SER A 155 0.78 -6.91 -15.51
C SER A 155 1.76 -6.39 -14.45
N SER A 156 2.69 -5.54 -14.90
CA SER A 156 3.58 -4.77 -14.04
C SER A 156 2.82 -3.60 -13.42
N SER A 157 1.56 -3.79 -13.04
CA SER A 157 0.72 -2.79 -12.41
C SER A 157 -0.44 -3.41 -11.65
N GLY A 158 -1.03 -2.63 -10.74
CA GLY A 158 -2.18 -3.03 -9.97
C GLY A 158 -2.57 -2.00 -8.94
N THR A 159 -3.53 -2.37 -8.09
CA THR A 159 -3.93 -1.55 -6.94
C THR A 159 -3.82 -2.40 -5.69
N VAL A 160 -3.20 -1.83 -4.66
CA VAL A 160 -3.14 -2.40 -3.32
C VAL A 160 -3.89 -1.50 -2.36
N SER A 161 -4.70 -2.13 -1.52
CA SER A 161 -5.33 -1.51 -0.37
C SER A 161 -4.55 -1.88 0.89
N VAL A 162 -4.36 -0.90 1.76
CA VAL A 162 -3.72 -1.07 3.06
C VAL A 162 -4.71 -0.67 4.14
N TYR A 163 -4.86 -1.54 5.13
CA TYR A 163 -5.67 -1.29 6.32
C TYR A 163 -4.80 -1.43 7.57
N VAL A 164 -4.69 -0.35 8.32
CA VAL A 164 -4.00 -0.28 9.61
C VAL A 164 -5.05 -0.20 10.71
N ASP A 165 -4.98 -1.09 11.68
CA ASP A 165 -5.77 -1.03 12.91
C ASP A 165 -4.82 -0.89 14.09
N CYS A 166 -4.54 0.37 14.49
CA CYS A 166 -3.61 0.64 15.58
C CYS A 166 -4.08 0.03 16.92
N PRO A 167 -5.36 0.15 17.34
CA PRO A 167 -5.85 -0.50 18.56
C PRO A 167 -5.73 -2.03 18.54
N ALA A 168 -5.98 -2.67 17.40
CA ALA A 168 -5.86 -4.12 17.27
C ALA A 168 -4.42 -4.59 16.97
N GLY A 169 -3.49 -3.68 16.71
CA GLY A 169 -2.11 -4.01 16.42
C GLY A 169 -1.91 -4.75 15.11
N SER A 170 -2.56 -4.31 14.02
CA SER A 170 -2.45 -4.99 12.73
C SER A 170 -2.25 -4.09 11.52
N VAL A 171 -1.47 -4.58 10.55
CA VAL A 171 -1.36 -4.01 9.19
C VAL A 171 -1.77 -5.10 8.21
N SER A 172 -2.83 -4.86 7.46
CA SER A 172 -3.36 -5.78 6.46
C SER A 172 -3.20 -5.22 5.06
N PHE A 173 -2.73 -6.06 4.15
CA PHE A 173 -2.57 -5.75 2.74
C PHE A 173 -3.57 -6.55 1.92
N TYR A 174 -4.18 -5.89 0.93
CA TYR A 174 -5.13 -6.50 0.01
C TYR A 174 -4.79 -6.11 -1.42
N ARG A 175 -4.93 -7.04 -2.35
CA ARG A 175 -4.99 -6.74 -3.77
C ARG A 175 -6.41 -6.30 -4.10
N VAL A 176 -6.56 -5.15 -4.75
CA VAL A 176 -7.85 -4.71 -5.29
C VAL A 176 -8.00 -5.28 -6.71
N SER A 177 -9.08 -5.99 -6.97
CA SER A 177 -9.40 -6.55 -8.29
C SER A 177 -10.89 -6.37 -8.56
N SER A 178 -11.21 -5.51 -9.53
CA SER A 178 -12.59 -5.03 -9.74
C SER A 178 -13.15 -4.50 -8.41
N ASP A 179 -14.24 -5.08 -7.90
CA ASP A 179 -14.85 -4.68 -6.62
C ASP A 179 -14.55 -5.66 -5.47
N LYS A 180 -13.43 -6.40 -5.56
CA LYS A 180 -13.03 -7.39 -4.56
C LYS A 180 -11.69 -7.02 -3.94
N LEU A 181 -11.66 -7.05 -2.61
CA LEU A 181 -10.43 -7.06 -1.83
C LEU A 181 -10.00 -8.50 -1.61
N ILE A 182 -8.87 -8.88 -2.21
CA ILE A 182 -8.25 -10.18 -2.02
C ILE A 182 -7.17 -10.00 -0.96
N HIS A 183 -7.36 -10.60 0.22
CA HIS A 183 -6.38 -10.56 1.30
C HIS A 183 -5.05 -11.15 0.84
N LEU A 184 -3.97 -10.40 1.08
CA LEU A 184 -2.60 -10.82 0.78
C LEU A 184 -1.89 -11.27 2.04
N HIS A 185 -1.88 -10.41 3.05
CA HIS A 185 -1.18 -10.67 4.31
C HIS A 185 -1.65 -9.74 5.42
N THR A 186 -1.53 -10.20 6.67
CA THR A 186 -1.73 -9.36 7.86
C THR A 186 -0.56 -9.55 8.80
N PHE A 187 0.16 -8.48 9.08
CA PHE A 187 1.09 -8.42 10.19
C PHE A 187 0.32 -8.16 11.48
N LYS A 188 0.70 -8.86 12.55
CA LYS A 188 0.22 -8.60 13.91
C LYS A 188 1.40 -8.18 14.77
N THR A 189 1.26 -7.07 15.48
CA THR A 189 2.31 -6.50 16.32
C THR A 189 1.69 -5.58 17.37
N THR A 190 2.46 -5.12 18.34
CA THR A 190 2.03 -4.05 19.26
C THR A 190 2.70 -2.76 18.83
N PHE A 191 1.91 -1.78 18.41
CA PHE A 191 2.46 -0.48 18.01
C PHE A 191 2.75 0.38 19.23
N THR A 192 3.94 0.98 19.27
CA THR A 192 4.41 1.80 20.39
C THR A 192 4.41 3.30 20.08
N GLU A 193 4.29 3.66 18.80
CA GLU A 193 4.33 5.04 18.31
C GLU A 193 3.48 5.18 17.03
N PRO A 194 3.18 6.41 16.59
CA PRO A 194 2.43 6.64 15.35
C PRO A 194 3.11 6.00 14.14
N LEU A 195 2.30 5.43 13.25
CA LEU A 195 2.76 4.83 12.00
C LEU A 195 2.65 5.82 10.85
N PHE A 196 3.40 5.57 9.77
CA PHE A 196 3.39 6.37 8.56
C PHE A 196 3.36 5.43 7.35
N GLY A 197 2.68 5.84 6.28
CA GLY A 197 2.79 5.18 4.98
C GLY A 197 4.16 5.46 4.36
N GLY A 198 4.72 4.49 3.66
CA GLY A 198 6.00 4.64 2.95
C GLY A 198 6.02 3.87 1.64
N PHE A 199 6.86 4.31 0.72
CA PHE A 199 7.03 3.68 -0.59
C PHE A 199 8.49 3.46 -0.93
N THR A 200 8.74 2.39 -1.68
CA THR A 200 10.05 2.07 -2.28
C THR A 200 9.84 1.82 -3.77
N LEU A 201 10.65 2.42 -4.64
CA LEU A 201 10.55 2.23 -6.09
C LEU A 201 11.84 1.63 -6.64
N GLY A 202 11.81 0.37 -7.03
CA GLY A 202 13.01 -0.44 -7.27
C GLY A 202 13.69 -0.22 -8.62
N ARG A 203 12.97 0.27 -9.65
CA ARG A 203 13.53 0.49 -10.99
C ARG A 203 13.03 1.79 -11.61
N PRO A 204 13.84 2.48 -12.45
CA PRO A 204 13.36 3.57 -13.29
C PRO A 204 12.08 3.20 -14.04
N GLY A 205 11.12 4.13 -14.10
CA GLY A 205 9.78 3.94 -14.67
C GLY A 205 8.78 3.23 -13.73
N SER A 206 9.21 2.74 -12.57
CA SER A 206 8.27 2.32 -11.52
C SER A 206 7.57 3.55 -10.96
N SER A 207 6.30 3.43 -10.59
CA SER A 207 5.51 4.54 -10.07
C SER A 207 4.44 4.08 -9.08
N THR A 208 4.06 4.98 -8.18
CA THR A 208 2.84 4.85 -7.37
C THR A 208 1.99 6.09 -7.48
N PHE A 209 0.68 5.88 -7.37
CA PHE A 209 -0.32 6.92 -7.45
C PHE A 209 -1.36 6.71 -6.36
N TYR A 210 -1.62 7.76 -5.59
CA TYR A 210 -2.69 7.75 -4.61
C TYR A 210 -4.04 7.79 -5.27
N CYS A 211 -4.80 6.70 -5.09
CA CYS A 211 -6.21 6.72 -5.44
C CYS A 211 -6.97 7.50 -4.37
N LYS A 212 -7.46 8.68 -4.73
CA LYS A 212 -8.62 9.23 -4.03
C LYS A 212 -9.76 8.27 -4.34
N ILE A 213 -10.34 7.62 -3.33
CA ILE A 213 -11.68 7.05 -3.50
C ILE A 213 -12.59 8.25 -3.65
N ILE A 214 -12.72 8.74 -4.88
CA ILE A 214 -13.84 9.59 -5.22
C ILE A 214 -15.03 8.64 -5.28
N GLY A 215 -16.03 8.88 -4.44
CA GLY A 215 -17.31 8.18 -4.44
C GLY A 215 -18.14 8.40 -5.72
N ASP A 216 -17.50 8.43 -6.89
CA ASP A 216 -18.14 8.65 -8.19
C ASP A 216 -18.79 7.38 -8.76
N LEU A 217 -18.81 6.27 -8.02
CA LEU A 217 -19.50 5.05 -8.44
C LEU A 217 -21.00 5.02 -8.06
N PHE A 218 -21.58 6.12 -7.57
CA PHE A 218 -23.03 6.20 -7.30
C PHE A 218 -23.74 7.43 -7.88
N HIS A 219 -23.26 7.92 -9.03
CA HIS A 219 -24.10 8.72 -9.93
C HIS A 219 -24.12 8.09 -11.34
N SER A 220 -24.87 7.00 -11.48
CA SER A 220 -25.49 6.59 -12.75
C SER A 220 -26.78 5.84 -12.46
#